data_AF-A0A534NBT4-F1
#
_entry.id   AF-A0A534NBT4-F1
#
_cell.length_a   1.000
_cell.length_b   1.000
_cell.length_c   1.000
_cell.angle_alpha   90.00
_cell.angle_beta   90.00
_cell.angle_gamma   90.00
#
_symmetry.space_group_name_H-M   'P 1'
#
loop_
_entity.id
_entity.type
_entity.pdbx_description
1 polymer ?
#
loop_
_entity_poly.entity_id
_entity_poly.type
_entity_poly.pdbx_seq_one_letter_code
_entity_poly.pdbx_strand_id
1 'polypeptide(L)'
;MGLDIYGSALIVKEEDIKRRPEVIRAYVEATMEGLKYTRDHQDEALGILLKHKPELDKELTRVQIKNGVEEVFIPPESLASGYGYMKPDVMEKTVKITNEFFDVAAKVPAAEVYTNQFIRK
;
A
#
# COMPACT_ATOMS: atom_id res chain seq x y z
N MET A 1 13.52 -13.08 -9.59
CA MET A 1 12.99 -13.40 -8.25
C MET A 1 13.32 -12.23 -7.35
N GLY A 2 12.31 -11.43 -7.02
CA GLY A 2 12.49 -10.17 -6.29
C GLY A 2 12.71 -10.37 -4.79
N LEU A 3 13.14 -9.32 -4.11
CA LEU A 3 13.10 -9.26 -2.66
C LEU A 3 11.62 -9.17 -2.23
N ASP A 4 11.16 -10.16 -1.47
CA ASP A 4 9.86 -10.10 -0.80
C ASP A 4 9.96 -9.12 0.37
N ILE A 5 9.76 -7.83 0.05
CA ILE A 5 9.79 -6.66 0.94
C ILE A 5 8.68 -5.68 0.54
N TYR A 6 8.26 -4.82 1.47
CA TYR A 6 7.32 -3.75 1.14
C TYR A 6 8.00 -2.60 0.40
N GLY A 7 7.59 -2.35 -0.84
CA GLY A 7 8.05 -1.23 -1.67
C GLY A 7 7.13 -0.01 -1.69
N SER A 8 5.94 -0.10 -1.09
CA SER A 8 4.96 0.99 -1.01
C SER A 8 4.21 0.92 0.32
N ALA A 9 3.93 2.08 0.91
CA ALA A 9 3.23 2.20 2.18
C ALA A 9 2.53 3.55 2.29
N LEU A 10 1.49 3.62 3.13
CA LEU A 10 0.96 4.90 3.62
C LEU A 10 1.79 5.33 4.83
N ILE A 11 2.34 6.54 4.76
CA ILE A 11 3.21 7.09 5.81
C ILE A 11 2.48 8.26 6.48
N VAL A 12 2.43 8.23 7.81
CA VAL A 12 1.84 9.28 8.64
C VAL A 12 2.83 9.69 9.73
N LYS A 13 2.67 10.90 10.26
CA LYS A 13 3.45 11.32 11.43
C LYS A 13 2.94 10.61 12.68
N GLU A 14 3.84 10.21 13.57
CA GLU A 14 3.48 9.57 14.84
C GLU A 14 2.58 10.46 15.72
N GLU A 15 2.80 11.78 15.68
CA GLU A 15 1.94 12.75 16.40
C GLU A 15 0.48 12.69 15.94
N ASP A 16 0.24 12.42 14.65
CA ASP A 16 -1.10 12.37 14.08
C ASP A 16 -1.84 11.09 14.46
N ILE A 17 -1.12 9.99 14.67
CA ILE A 17 -1.68 8.74 15.22
C ILE A 17 -2.36 9.01 16.57
N LYS A 18 -1.74 9.85 17.40
CA LYS A 18 -2.25 10.21 18.73
C LYS A 18 -3.31 11.31 18.68
N ARG A 19 -3.10 12.35 17.85
CA ARG A 19 -3.93 13.56 17.82
C ARG A 19 -5.15 13.46 16.91
N ARG A 20 -5.05 12.68 15.84
CA ARG A 20 -6.04 12.58 14.75
C ARG A 20 -6.28 11.13 14.31
N PRO A 21 -6.50 10.17 15.23
CA PRO A 21 -6.64 8.75 14.88
C PRO A 21 -7.80 8.49 13.93
N GLU A 22 -8.92 9.21 14.08
CA GLU A 22 -10.09 9.03 13.22
C GLU A 22 -9.85 9.51 11.78
N VAL A 23 -9.05 10.57 11.60
CA VAL A 23 -8.67 11.04 10.26
C VAL A 23 -7.78 10.01 9.57
N ILE A 24 -6.83 9.43 10.30
CA ILE A 24 -5.96 8.37 9.77
C ILE A 24 -6.78 7.13 9.42
N ARG A 25 -7.68 6.71 10.30
CA ARG A 25 -8.59 5.59 10.05
C ARG A 25 -9.41 5.81 8.77
N ALA A 26 -10.07 6.96 8.66
CA ALA A 26 -10.88 7.29 7.49
C ALA A 26 -10.03 7.33 6.20
N TYR A 27 -8.81 7.87 6.26
CA TYR A 27 -7.91 7.92 5.11
C TYR A 27 -7.46 6.52 4.65
N VAL A 28 -7.05 5.67 5.59
CA VAL A 28 -6.66 4.28 5.32
C VAL A 28 -7.84 3.51 4.71
N GLU A 29 -9.02 3.62 5.31
CA GLU A 29 -10.23 2.95 4.84
C GLU A 29 -10.63 3.41 3.43
N ALA A 30 -10.69 4.73 3.19
CA ALA A 30 -11.01 5.27 1.87
C ALA A 30 -9.98 4.85 0.80
N THR A 31 -8.70 4.76 1.16
CA THR A 31 -7.65 4.28 0.25
C THR A 31 -7.86 2.80 -0.10
N MET A 32 -8.17 1.96 0.88
CA MET A 32 -8.43 0.54 0.65
C MET A 32 -9.70 0.32 -0.17
N GLU A 33 -10.75 1.09 0.10
CA GLU A 33 -11.98 1.09 -0.70
C GLU A 33 -11.72 1.51 -2.15
N GLY A 34 -10.89 2.54 -2.38
CA GLY A 34 -10.50 2.97 -3.72
C GLY A 34 -9.69 1.91 -4.48
N LEU A 35 -8.76 1.22 -3.81
CA LEU A 35 -8.00 0.11 -4.41
C LEU A 35 -8.89 -1.08 -4.75
N LYS A 36 -9.80 -1.43 -3.84
CA LYS A 36 -10.80 -2.48 -4.08
C LYS A 36 -11.69 -2.10 -5.27
N TYR A 37 -12.21 -0.88 -5.31
CA TYR A 37 -13.02 -0.39 -6.43
C TYR A 37 -12.26 -0.47 -7.75
N THR A 38 -10.98 -0.05 -7.76
CA THR A 38 -10.13 -0.13 -8.94
C THR A 38 -9.97 -1.57 -9.42
N ARG A 39 -9.78 -2.52 -8.51
CA ARG A 39 -9.71 -3.95 -8.83
C ARG A 39 -11.01 -4.47 -9.44
N ASP A 40 -12.14 -4.13 -8.83
CA ASP A 40 -13.45 -4.66 -9.19
C ASP A 40 -14.04 -3.96 -10.45
N HIS A 41 -13.58 -2.74 -10.76
CA HIS A 41 -14.08 -1.88 -11.84
C HIS A 41 -12.96 -1.27 -12.70
N GLN A 42 -12.02 -2.09 -13.19
CA GLN A 42 -10.80 -1.62 -13.87
C GLN A 42 -11.06 -0.68 -15.08
N ASP A 43 -12.08 -0.97 -15.90
CA ASP A 43 -12.44 -0.13 -17.05
C ASP A 43 -12.92 1.26 -16.65
N GLU A 44 -13.72 1.33 -15.57
CA GLU A 44 -14.22 2.60 -15.05
C GLU A 44 -13.08 3.38 -14.39
N ALA A 45 -12.23 2.71 -13.61
CA ALA A 45 -11.06 3.32 -13.01
C ALA A 45 -10.09 3.89 -14.07
N LEU A 46 -9.89 3.19 -15.19
CA LEU A 46 -9.17 3.69 -16.35
C LEU A 46 -9.82 4.97 -16.90
N GLY A 47 -11.15 4.97 -17.06
CA GLY A 47 -11.89 6.15 -17.49
C GLY A 47 -11.74 7.35 -16.56
N ILE A 48 -11.82 7.14 -15.24
CA ILE A 48 -11.61 8.17 -14.21
C ILE A 48 -10.18 8.72 -14.29
N LEU A 49 -9.18 7.85 -14.43
CA LEU A 49 -7.78 8.26 -14.52
C LEU A 49 -7.53 9.09 -15.78
N LEU A 50 -7.98 8.63 -16.95
CA LEU A 50 -7.81 9.34 -18.22
C LEU A 50 -8.57 10.67 -18.29
N LYS A 51 -9.67 10.83 -17.52
CA LYS A 51 -10.33 12.13 -17.37
C LYS A 51 -9.44 13.17 -16.67
N HIS A 52 -8.61 12.74 -15.71
CA HIS A 52 -7.70 13.63 -14.97
C HIS A 52 -6.30 13.70 -15.60
N LYS A 53 -5.92 12.69 -16.38
CA LYS A 53 -4.61 12.52 -17.02
C LYS A 53 -4.78 12.08 -18.49
N PRO A 54 -5.37 12.94 -19.35
CA PRO A 54 -5.65 12.60 -20.74
C PRO A 54 -4.40 12.35 -21.59
N GLU A 55 -3.22 12.74 -21.12
CA GLU A 55 -1.93 12.53 -21.78
C GLU A 55 -1.39 11.10 -21.70
N LEU A 56 -1.99 10.24 -20.85
CA LEU A 56 -1.54 8.86 -20.69
C LEU A 56 -1.96 7.99 -21.87
N ASP A 57 -1.08 7.06 -22.27
CA ASP A 57 -1.44 6.03 -23.24
C ASP A 57 -2.48 5.07 -22.63
N LYS A 58 -3.63 4.94 -23.29
CA LYS A 58 -4.78 4.19 -22.76
C LYS A 58 -4.48 2.72 -22.54
N GLU A 59 -3.84 2.05 -23.49
CA GLU A 59 -3.65 0.60 -23.42
C GLU A 59 -2.51 0.24 -22.47
N LEU A 60 -1.44 1.04 -22.43
CA LEU A 60 -0.42 0.92 -21.41
C LEU A 60 -1.00 1.13 -20.00
N THR A 61 -1.82 2.18 -19.83
CA THR A 61 -2.44 2.49 -18.53
C THR A 61 -3.39 1.39 -18.07
N ARG A 62 -4.16 0.80 -18.99
CA ARG A 62 -5.01 -0.37 -18.72
C ARG A 62 -4.20 -1.52 -18.12
N VAL A 63 -3.07 -1.86 -18.75
CA VAL A 63 -2.19 -2.94 -18.27
C VAL A 63 -1.57 -2.58 -16.92
N GLN A 64 -1.15 -1.32 -16.73
CA GLN A 64 -0.60 -0.85 -15.46
C GLN A 64 -1.61 -0.91 -14.31
N ILE A 65 -2.86 -0.52 -14.54
CA ILE A 65 -3.94 -0.64 -13.54
C ILE A 65 -4.11 -2.10 -13.15
N LYS A 66 -4.25 -2.99 -14.14
CA LYS A 66 -4.44 -4.42 -13.91
C LYS A 66 -3.30 -5.00 -13.06
N ASN A 67 -2.05 -4.84 -13.51
CA ASN A 67 -0.90 -5.38 -12.80
C ASN A 67 -0.73 -4.73 -11.42
N GLY A 68 -0.98 -3.43 -11.31
CA GLY A 68 -0.92 -2.70 -10.05
C GLY A 68 -1.87 -3.28 -9.00
N VAL A 69 -3.15 -3.51 -9.35
CA VAL A 69 -4.12 -4.04 -8.38
C VAL A 69 -4.02 -5.54 -8.18
N GLU A 70 -3.65 -6.33 -9.20
CA GLU A 70 -3.63 -7.80 -9.11
C GLU A 70 -2.31 -8.36 -8.59
N GLU A 71 -1.19 -7.67 -8.78
CA GLU A 71 0.13 -8.20 -8.41
C GLU A 71 0.83 -7.38 -7.33
N VAL A 72 0.52 -6.08 -7.20
CA VAL A 72 1.25 -5.18 -6.30
C VAL A 72 0.44 -4.83 -5.06
N PHE A 73 -0.73 -4.21 -5.23
CA PHE A 73 -1.50 -3.67 -4.10
C PHE A 73 -2.44 -4.68 -3.46
N ILE A 74 -3.00 -5.59 -4.26
CA ILE A 74 -3.93 -6.62 -3.79
C ILE A 74 -3.60 -7.96 -4.44
N PRO A 75 -2.40 -8.53 -4.18
CA PRO A 75 -2.10 -9.85 -4.69
C PRO A 75 -3.03 -10.91 -4.04
N PRO A 76 -3.38 -12.02 -4.72
CA PRO A 76 -4.38 -12.98 -4.25
C PRO A 76 -4.17 -13.47 -2.81
N GLU A 77 -2.92 -13.64 -2.38
CA GLU A 77 -2.54 -14.05 -1.03
C GLU A 77 -2.83 -13.00 0.06
N SER A 78 -3.08 -11.74 -0.32
CA SER A 78 -3.46 -10.66 0.61
C SER A 78 -4.95 -10.64 0.94
N LEU A 79 -5.81 -11.23 0.08
CA LEU A 79 -7.26 -11.18 0.23
C LEU A 79 -7.75 -11.78 1.55
N ALA A 80 -7.02 -12.76 2.10
CA ALA A 80 -7.37 -13.41 3.37
C ALA A 80 -7.00 -12.58 4.61
N SER A 81 -6.11 -11.58 4.48
CA SER A 81 -5.58 -10.80 5.61
C SER A 81 -6.23 -9.42 5.76
N GLY A 82 -7.06 -9.01 4.80
CA GLY A 82 -7.60 -7.65 4.68
C GLY A 82 -6.71 -6.76 3.82
N TYR A 83 -7.33 -5.84 3.07
CA TYR A 83 -6.62 -4.90 2.20
C TYR A 83 -5.68 -4.00 3.01
N GLY A 84 -4.41 -3.95 2.59
CA GLY A 84 -3.39 -3.12 3.24
C GLY A 84 -2.80 -3.71 4.53
N TYR A 85 -3.20 -4.93 4.93
CA TYR A 85 -2.57 -5.61 6.07
C TYR A 85 -1.10 -5.90 5.78
N MET A 86 -0.22 -5.41 6.66
CA MET A 86 1.21 -5.70 6.58
C MET A 86 1.55 -6.97 7.37
N LYS A 87 2.09 -7.99 6.70
CA LYS A 87 2.51 -9.24 7.32
C LYS A 87 3.75 -8.99 8.19
N PRO A 88 3.75 -9.40 9.47
CA PRO A 88 4.87 -9.11 10.38
C PRO A 88 6.22 -9.66 9.91
N ASP A 89 6.25 -10.88 9.39
CA ASP A 89 7.45 -11.54 8.87
C ASP A 89 8.05 -10.80 7.66
N VAL A 90 7.21 -10.32 6.75
CA VAL A 90 7.66 -9.52 5.60
C VAL A 90 8.17 -8.15 6.06
N MET A 91 7.55 -7.52 7.04
CA MET A 91 8.05 -6.25 7.61
C MET A 91 9.36 -6.41 8.37
N GLU A 92 9.52 -7.48 9.15
CA GLU A 92 10.79 -7.81 9.80
C GLU A 92 11.92 -7.98 8.78
N LYS A 93 11.65 -8.70 7.70
CA LYS A 93 12.61 -8.87 6.60
C LYS A 93 12.92 -7.55 5.90
N THR A 94 11.90 -6.72 5.64
CA THR A 94 12.05 -5.40 5.04
C THR A 94 12.98 -4.53 5.88
N VAL A 95 12.71 -4.42 7.18
CA VAL A 95 13.50 -3.60 8.11
C VAL A 95 14.90 -4.15 8.31
N LYS A 96 15.07 -5.48 8.35
CA LYS A 96 16.39 -6.11 8.38
C LYS A 96 17.23 -5.70 7.17
N ILE A 97 16.69 -5.84 5.96
CA ILE A 97 17.37 -5.46 4.72
C ILE A 97 17.71 -3.96 4.73
N THR A 98 16.76 -3.11 5.13
CA THR A 98 16.99 -1.66 5.24
C THR A 98 18.12 -1.33 6.22
N ASN A 99 18.11 -1.93 7.41
CA ASN A 99 19.14 -1.72 8.43
C ASN A 99 20.53 -2.27 8.05
N GLU A 100 20.60 -3.28 7.18
CA GLU A 100 21.85 -3.93 6.77
C GLU A 100 22.48 -3.28 5.54
N PHE A 101 21.67 -2.86 4.56
CA PHE A 101 22.14 -2.50 3.23
C PHE A 101 21.94 -1.04 2.84
N PHE A 102 21.16 -0.26 3.62
CA PHE A 102 20.93 1.16 3.36
C PHE A 102 21.62 2.03 4.40
N ASP A 103 22.00 3.24 4.00
CA ASP A 103 22.58 4.24 4.90
C ASP A 103 21.46 4.89 5.73
N VAL A 104 21.19 4.31 6.89
CA VAL A 104 20.17 4.79 7.84
C VAL A 104 20.81 5.46 9.04
N ALA A 105 20.21 6.54 9.53
CA ALA A 105 20.71 7.29 10.67
C ALA A 105 20.80 6.44 11.97
N ALA A 106 19.88 5.49 12.13
CA ALA A 106 19.88 4.52 13.20
C ALA A 106 19.16 3.23 12.77
N LYS A 107 19.58 2.09 13.32
CA LYS A 107 18.84 0.85 13.18
C LYS A 107 17.61 0.87 14.08
N VAL A 108 16.48 0.45 13.53
CA VAL A 108 15.19 0.42 14.24
C VAL A 108 14.55 -0.96 14.15
N PRO A 109 13.82 -1.43 15.18
CA PRO A 109 13.04 -2.65 15.10
C PRO A 109 11.77 -2.43 14.27
N ALA A 110 11.24 -3.51 13.67
CA ALA A 110 10.05 -3.41 12.83
C ALA A 110 8.83 -2.84 13.58
N ALA A 111 8.66 -3.19 14.85
CA ALA A 111 7.55 -2.71 15.68
C ALA A 111 7.51 -1.18 15.87
N GLU A 112 8.62 -0.46 15.62
CA GLU A 112 8.67 1.00 15.71
C GLU A 112 8.28 1.72 14.42
N VAL A 113 8.23 1.00 13.28
CA VAL A 113 8.09 1.63 11.96
C VAL A 113 6.79 1.30 11.21
N TYR A 114 5.96 0.39 11.72
CA TYR A 114 4.65 0.11 11.12
C TYR A 114 3.60 -0.28 12.14
N THR A 115 2.33 -0.19 11.75
CA THR A 115 1.19 -0.62 12.55
C THR A 115 0.03 -1.03 11.67
N ASN A 116 -0.70 -2.09 12.07
CA ASN A 116 -1.94 -2.53 11.40
C ASN A 116 -3.20 -2.02 12.11
N GLN A 117 -3.10 -1.14 13.11
CA GLN A 117 -4.25 -0.71 13.94
C GLN A 117 -5.38 0.01 13.18
N PHE A 118 -5.10 0.45 11.95
CA PHE A 118 -6.04 1.16 11.08
C PHE A 118 -6.58 0.29 9.95
N ILE A 119 -6.14 -0.97 9.85
CA ILE A 119 -6.62 -1.91 8.83
C ILE A 119 -7.91 -2.58 9.31
N ARG A 120 -8.96 -2.54 8.48
CA ARG A 120 -10.18 -3.31 8.74
C ARG A 120 -9.94 -4.79 8.42
N LYS A 121 -10.43 -5.67 9.28
CA LYS A 121 -10.47 -7.12 9.02
C LYS A 121 -11.54 -7.46 7.98
#